data_AF-A0A9J7HDY5-F1
#
_entry.id   AF-A0A9J7HDY5-F1
#
_cell.length_a   1.000
_cell.length_b   1.000
_cell.length_c   1.000
_cell.angle_alpha   90.00
_cell.angle_beta   90.00
_cell.angle_gamma   90.00
#
_symmetry.space_group_name_H-M   'P 1'
#
loop_
_entity.id
_entity.type
_entity.pdbx_description
1 polymer ?
#
loop_
_entity_poly.entity_id
_entity_poly.type
_entity_poly.pdbx_seq_one_letter_code
_entity_poly.pdbx_strand_id
1 'polypeptide(L)'
;MAAGAHYTHAGGGANYLCLPKDPEWGNHQDGFSGTNSYLYGAEYETHNQPPFVGSGLHDHDVPCAVCHVSGRSAHLMIPGRKTCKGDGWVAEYSGYLMAEYHGHPRTEWVCMDSEPEKGGTPVNQNGALFYTVEGRCGVLECPPYVDGREITCVVCTK
;
A
#
# COMPACT_ATOMS: atom_id res chain seq x y z
N MET A 1 11.30 -1.97 -5.31
CA MET A 1 10.63 -2.24 -4.01
C MET A 1 9.69 -1.10 -3.70
N ALA A 2 8.69 -1.30 -2.85
CA ALA A 2 7.91 -0.17 -2.33
C ALA A 2 8.72 0.61 -1.30
N ALA A 3 8.45 1.91 -1.21
CA ALA A 3 9.12 2.83 -0.30
C ALA A 3 8.19 3.99 0.11
N GLY A 4 8.53 4.69 1.18
CA GLY A 4 7.77 5.84 1.68
C GLY A 4 8.46 6.57 2.83
N ALA A 5 7.69 7.31 3.61
CA ALA A 5 8.17 7.95 4.85
C ALA A 5 8.25 6.93 5.99
N HIS A 6 9.11 7.19 6.98
CA HIS A 6 9.16 6.39 8.21
C HIS A 6 7.88 6.62 9.03
N TYR A 7 7.36 5.56 9.64
CA TYR A 7 6.10 5.57 10.38
C TYR A 7 5.99 6.61 11.52
N THR A 8 7.11 7.14 12.03
CA THR A 8 7.10 8.21 13.06
C THR A 8 7.33 9.62 12.51
N HIS A 9 7.68 9.75 11.22
CA HIS A 9 8.03 11.04 10.63
C HIS A 9 6.78 11.74 10.10
N ALA A 10 6.48 12.92 10.65
CA ALA A 10 5.33 13.72 10.22
C ALA A 10 5.58 14.57 8.95
N GLY A 11 6.82 14.60 8.45
CA GLY A 11 7.22 15.30 7.23
C GLY A 11 7.58 14.34 6.09
N GLY A 12 7.98 14.88 4.94
CA GLY A 12 8.31 14.09 3.76
C GLY A 12 7.13 13.89 2.81
N GLY A 13 7.18 12.82 2.00
CA GLY A 13 6.12 12.45 1.07
C GLY A 13 4.99 11.69 1.76
N ALA A 14 3.75 11.86 1.28
CA ALA A 14 2.57 11.18 1.82
C ALA A 14 2.17 9.91 1.04
N ASN A 15 2.84 9.65 -0.08
CA ASN A 15 2.55 8.53 -0.98
C ASN A 15 3.61 7.43 -0.86
N TYR A 16 3.25 6.23 -1.30
CA TYR A 16 4.18 5.14 -1.54
C TYR A 16 4.82 5.30 -2.93
N LEU A 17 6.06 4.84 -3.05
CA LEU A 17 6.87 4.93 -4.24
C LEU A 17 7.33 3.55 -4.68
N CYS A 18 7.35 3.34 -5.99
CA CYS A 18 7.93 2.14 -6.59
C CYS A 18 9.35 2.43 -7.04
N LEU A 19 10.35 1.90 -6.32
CA LEU A 19 11.75 2.16 -6.62
C LEU A 19 12.35 1.10 -7.56
N PRO A 20 13.17 1.50 -8.55
CA PRO A 20 13.96 0.58 -9.35
C PRO A 20 15.02 -0.12 -8.48
N LYS A 21 15.55 -1.25 -8.96
CA LYS A 21 16.63 -1.99 -8.27
C LYS A 21 18.02 -1.39 -8.54
N ASP A 22 18.11 -0.56 -9.57
CA ASP A 22 19.30 0.04 -10.16
C ASP A 22 19.16 1.58 -10.16
N PRO A 23 19.34 2.23 -9.00
CA PRO A 23 19.24 3.70 -8.93
C PRO A 23 20.42 4.38 -9.63
N GLU A 24 20.14 5.50 -10.27
CA GLU A 24 21.14 6.41 -10.83
C GLU A 24 21.36 7.60 -9.88
N TRP A 25 22.61 8.03 -9.74
CA TRP A 25 22.97 9.13 -8.84
C TRP A 25 23.53 10.32 -9.60
N GLY A 26 23.04 11.52 -9.28
CA GLY A 26 23.60 12.79 -9.74
C GLY A 26 24.70 13.29 -8.81
N ASN A 27 24.74 14.61 -8.59
CA ASN A 27 25.61 15.20 -7.57
C ASN A 27 25.10 14.84 -6.16
N HIS A 28 25.91 14.13 -5.38
CA HIS A 28 25.53 13.66 -4.04
C HIS A 28 26.71 13.77 -3.07
N GLN A 29 26.36 13.80 -1.78
CA GLN A 29 27.29 13.67 -0.68
C GLN A 29 26.71 12.65 0.30
N ASP A 30 27.51 11.66 0.68
CA ASP A 30 27.09 10.63 1.60
C ASP A 30 26.95 11.16 3.03
N GLY A 31 25.93 10.67 3.74
CA GLY A 31 25.63 11.02 5.13
C GLY A 31 24.25 11.65 5.31
N PHE A 32 23.84 11.78 6.58
CA PHE A 32 22.55 12.38 6.94
C PHE A 32 22.75 13.85 7.34
N SER A 33 22.09 14.77 6.65
CA SER A 33 22.15 16.20 6.98
C SER A 33 21.37 16.56 8.25
N GLY A 34 20.49 15.66 8.73
CA GLY A 34 19.59 15.91 9.86
C GLY A 34 18.37 16.77 9.52
N THR A 35 18.37 17.46 8.38
CA THR A 35 17.30 18.39 7.95
C THR A 35 16.58 17.95 6.68
N ASN A 36 17.14 16.98 5.95
CA ASN A 36 16.54 16.46 4.72
C ASN A 36 15.40 15.48 5.02
N SER A 37 14.53 15.28 4.03
CA SER A 37 13.62 14.13 4.04
C SER A 37 14.38 12.85 3.77
N TYR A 38 13.85 11.75 4.28
CA TYR A 38 14.40 10.41 4.06
C TYR A 38 13.39 9.55 3.31
N LEU A 39 13.89 8.50 2.67
CA LEU A 39 13.12 7.52 1.93
C LEU A 39 13.41 6.15 2.53
N TYR A 40 12.37 5.46 2.99
CA TYR A 40 12.47 4.16 3.67
C TYR A 40 11.83 3.08 2.83
N GLY A 41 12.36 1.85 2.92
CA GLY A 41 11.69 0.67 2.39
C GLY A 41 10.34 0.44 3.06
N ALA A 42 9.49 -0.35 2.42
CA ALA A 42 8.16 -0.65 2.94
C ALA A 42 8.03 -2.06 3.49
N GLU A 43 7.24 -2.23 4.54
CA GLU A 43 7.02 -3.49 5.26
C GLU A 43 5.53 -3.79 5.45
N TYR A 44 5.19 -5.08 5.44
CA TYR A 44 3.85 -5.55 5.75
C TYR A 44 3.61 -5.67 7.25
N GLU A 45 2.62 -4.94 7.76
CA GLU A 45 2.22 -4.96 9.17
C GLU A 45 0.91 -5.72 9.37
N THR A 46 0.85 -6.91 8.76
CA THR A 46 -0.38 -7.73 8.74
C THR A 46 -0.67 -8.45 10.05
N HIS A 47 0.32 -8.61 10.94
CA HIS A 47 0.18 -9.31 12.23
C HIS A 47 -0.45 -10.71 12.11
N ASN A 48 -0.29 -11.36 10.95
CA ASN A 48 -0.97 -12.61 10.57
C ASN A 48 -2.51 -12.59 10.79
N GLN A 49 -3.13 -11.42 10.70
CA GLN A 49 -4.58 -11.22 10.79
C GLN A 49 -5.23 -11.38 9.40
N PRO A 50 -6.56 -11.54 9.33
CA PRO A 50 -7.27 -11.46 8.07
C PRO A 50 -6.95 -10.15 7.32
N PRO A 51 -6.92 -10.18 5.98
CA PRO A 51 -7.20 -11.31 5.09
C PRO A 51 -5.98 -12.23 4.86
N PHE A 52 -4.84 -11.95 5.49
CA PHE A 52 -3.55 -12.54 5.16
C PHE A 52 -3.07 -13.59 6.18
N VAL A 53 -3.99 -14.23 6.90
CA VAL A 53 -3.67 -15.30 7.88
C VAL A 53 -2.88 -16.42 7.18
N GLY A 54 -1.73 -16.80 7.74
CA GLY A 54 -0.90 -17.89 7.22
C GLY A 54 -0.08 -17.55 5.97
N SER A 55 -0.18 -16.33 5.44
CA SER A 55 0.67 -15.86 4.33
C SER A 55 2.15 -15.67 4.73
N GLY A 56 2.39 -15.46 6.03
CA GLY A 56 3.70 -15.10 6.57
C GLY A 56 4.23 -13.80 5.96
N LEU A 57 3.36 -12.84 5.63
CA LEU A 57 3.74 -11.53 5.09
C LEU A 57 4.35 -10.62 6.17
N HIS A 58 3.90 -10.74 7.41
CA HIS A 58 4.30 -9.83 8.47
C HIS A 58 5.83 -9.68 8.57
N ASP A 59 6.30 -8.43 8.69
CA ASP A 59 7.71 -8.02 8.73
C ASP A 59 8.51 -8.31 7.45
N HIS A 60 7.87 -8.69 6.35
CA HIS A 60 8.56 -8.79 5.06
C HIS A 60 8.48 -7.48 4.27
N ASP A 61 9.51 -7.27 3.45
CA ASP A 61 9.56 -6.20 2.47
C ASP A 61 8.39 -6.31 1.47
N VAL A 62 7.83 -5.16 1.10
CA VAL A 62 6.77 -5.02 0.10
C VAL A 62 7.40 -4.86 -1.30
N PRO A 63 7.27 -5.86 -2.20
CA PRO A 63 7.68 -5.70 -3.60
C PRO A 63 6.79 -4.67 -4.29
N CYS A 64 7.26 -4.12 -5.40
CA CYS A 64 6.47 -3.19 -6.19
C CYS A 64 6.81 -3.32 -7.67
N ALA A 65 5.81 -3.09 -8.53
CA ALA A 65 5.94 -3.02 -9.97
C ALA A 65 5.23 -1.77 -10.50
N VAL A 66 5.78 -1.20 -11.59
CA VAL A 66 5.12 -0.17 -12.39
C VAL A 66 4.76 -0.80 -13.73
N CYS A 67 3.48 -0.77 -14.08
CA CYS A 67 2.96 -1.43 -15.27
C CYS A 67 2.46 -0.40 -16.29
N HIS A 68 2.64 -0.70 -17.57
CA HIS A 68 2.04 0.05 -18.67
C HIS A 68 1.03 -0.85 -19.40
N VAL A 69 -0.21 -0.37 -19.52
CA VAL A 69 -1.27 -1.09 -20.22
C VAL A 69 -1.65 -0.32 -21.49
N SER A 70 -1.31 -0.89 -22.65
CA SER A 70 -1.57 -0.27 -23.95
C SER A 70 -3.07 -0.18 -24.25
N GLY A 71 -3.50 0.94 -24.83
CA GLY A 71 -4.89 1.13 -25.27
C GLY A 71 -5.88 1.44 -24.14
N ARG A 72 -5.39 1.64 -22.91
CA ARG A 72 -6.15 2.13 -21.76
C ARG A 72 -5.82 3.60 -21.50
N SER A 73 -6.81 4.45 -21.38
CA SER A 73 -6.66 5.91 -21.16
C SER A 73 -7.04 6.35 -19.75
N ALA A 74 -7.68 5.48 -18.96
CA ALA A 74 -8.06 5.78 -17.58
C ALA A 74 -7.72 4.65 -16.62
N HIS A 75 -7.46 5.03 -15.36
CA HIS A 75 -7.22 4.13 -14.23
C HIS A 75 -8.11 4.57 -13.05
N LEU A 76 -8.65 3.61 -12.30
CA LEU A 76 -9.50 3.84 -11.13
C LEU A 76 -9.33 2.73 -10.10
N MET A 77 -9.10 3.12 -8.84
CA MET A 77 -9.24 2.22 -7.69
C MET A 77 -10.62 2.41 -7.06
N ILE A 78 -11.33 1.31 -6.78
CA ILE A 78 -12.64 1.34 -6.12
C ILE A 78 -12.57 0.60 -4.78
N PRO A 79 -12.53 1.31 -3.63
CA PRO A 79 -12.67 0.68 -2.31
C PRO A 79 -14.05 0.03 -2.12
N GLY A 80 -14.11 -1.02 -1.30
CA GLY A 80 -15.32 -1.78 -1.00
C GLY A 80 -15.84 -2.65 -2.16
N ARG A 81 -15.04 -2.88 -3.20
CA ARG A 81 -15.42 -3.68 -4.38
C ARG A 81 -14.31 -4.66 -4.75
N LYS A 82 -14.69 -5.80 -5.33
CA LYS A 82 -13.77 -6.74 -6.00
C LYS A 82 -13.92 -6.74 -7.53
N THR A 83 -14.85 -5.95 -8.06
CA THR A 83 -15.19 -5.90 -9.49
C THR A 83 -15.37 -4.46 -9.95
N CYS A 84 -14.91 -4.16 -11.16
CA CYS A 84 -15.10 -2.85 -11.78
C CYS A 84 -16.58 -2.56 -12.03
N LYS A 85 -16.92 -1.27 -12.18
CA LYS A 85 -18.27 -0.80 -12.44
C LYS A 85 -18.37 -0.08 -13.78
N GLY A 86 -19.45 -0.36 -14.50
CA GLY A 86 -19.79 0.31 -15.75
C GLY A 86 -19.08 -0.31 -16.96
N ASP A 87 -19.64 -0.03 -18.13
CA ASP A 87 -19.20 -0.68 -19.36
C ASP A 87 -17.82 -0.18 -19.83
N GLY A 88 -17.02 -1.13 -20.31
CA GLY A 88 -15.69 -0.89 -20.87
C GLY A 88 -14.55 -0.85 -19.84
N TRP A 89 -14.85 -0.93 -18.54
CA TRP A 89 -13.80 -1.09 -17.52
C TRP A 89 -13.35 -2.54 -17.42
N VAL A 90 -12.04 -2.74 -17.32
CA VAL A 90 -11.41 -4.05 -17.11
C VAL A 90 -10.69 -4.05 -15.76
N ALA A 91 -10.86 -5.13 -15.01
CA ALA A 91 -10.14 -5.32 -13.75
C ALA A 91 -8.70 -5.73 -14.06
N GLU A 92 -7.74 -4.99 -13.54
CA GLU A 92 -6.33 -5.40 -13.56
C GLU A 92 -6.06 -6.36 -12.42
N TYR A 93 -6.53 -6.02 -11.21
CA TYR A 93 -6.47 -6.89 -10.04
C TYR A 93 -7.45 -6.46 -8.95
N SER A 94 -7.65 -7.33 -7.97
CA SER A 94 -8.48 -7.06 -6.78
C SER A 94 -7.80 -7.56 -5.53
N GLY A 95 -8.08 -6.94 -4.40
CA GLY A 95 -7.57 -7.39 -3.11
C GLY A 95 -8.15 -6.58 -1.98
N TYR A 96 -7.28 -6.03 -1.12
CA TYR A 96 -7.67 -5.34 0.10
C TYR A 96 -7.02 -3.97 0.22
N LEU A 97 -7.80 -3.03 0.73
CA LEU A 97 -7.37 -1.69 0.99
C LEU A 97 -6.37 -1.72 2.14
N MET A 98 -5.21 -1.09 1.94
CA MET A 98 -4.17 -0.93 2.95
C MET A 98 -3.77 0.53 3.06
N ALA A 99 -3.27 0.91 4.23
CA ALA A 99 -2.66 2.22 4.51
C ALA A 99 -1.80 2.13 5.76
N GLU A 100 -1.26 3.26 6.20
CA GLU A 100 -0.55 3.37 7.47
C GLU A 100 -1.49 3.21 8.68
N TYR A 101 -0.94 2.84 9.84
CA TYR A 101 -1.67 2.64 11.08
C TYR A 101 -2.36 3.94 11.53
N HIS A 102 -3.58 3.82 12.04
CA HIS A 102 -4.41 4.97 12.43
C HIS A 102 -3.79 5.85 13.55
N GLY A 103 -2.80 5.35 14.29
CA GLY A 103 -2.05 6.12 15.30
C GLY A 103 -0.76 6.79 14.78
N HIS A 104 -0.38 6.56 13.52
CA HIS A 104 0.80 7.12 12.88
C HIS A 104 0.42 8.31 11.97
N PRO A 105 1.39 9.09 11.47
CA PRO A 105 1.16 10.09 10.44
C PRO A 105 0.51 9.46 9.20
N ARG A 106 -0.48 10.15 8.61
CA ARG A 106 -1.25 9.61 7.49
C ARG A 106 -0.41 9.41 6.22
N THR A 107 -0.71 8.34 5.50
CA THR A 107 -0.29 8.10 4.10
C THR A 107 -1.50 8.07 3.17
N GLU A 108 -1.27 7.72 1.91
CA GLU A 108 -2.35 7.37 0.98
C GLU A 108 -2.97 5.98 1.28
N TRP A 109 -4.15 5.75 0.71
CA TRP A 109 -4.81 4.44 0.67
C TRP A 109 -4.44 3.73 -0.63
N VAL A 110 -4.03 2.48 -0.54
CA VAL A 110 -3.65 1.68 -1.71
C VAL A 110 -4.42 0.37 -1.77
N CYS A 111 -4.60 -0.15 -2.97
CA CYS A 111 -5.16 -1.49 -3.16
C CYS A 111 -4.01 -2.50 -3.23
N MET A 112 -3.86 -3.31 -2.20
CA MET A 112 -2.93 -4.44 -2.19
C MET A 112 -3.62 -5.64 -2.85
N ASP A 113 -2.87 -6.40 -3.65
CA ASP A 113 -3.39 -7.62 -4.29
C ASP A 113 -3.88 -8.63 -3.22
N SER A 114 -4.83 -9.50 -3.59
CA SER A 114 -5.29 -10.57 -2.70
C SER A 114 -4.24 -11.65 -2.43
N GLU A 115 -3.27 -11.81 -3.32
CA GLU A 115 -2.16 -12.75 -3.25
C GLU A 115 -0.82 -11.98 -3.33
N PRO A 116 -0.52 -11.12 -2.34
CA PRO A 116 0.66 -10.27 -2.40
C PRO A 116 1.95 -11.09 -2.33
N GLU A 117 2.92 -10.69 -3.13
CA GLU A 117 4.29 -11.20 -3.04
C GLU A 117 5.03 -10.58 -1.86
N LYS A 118 6.09 -11.24 -1.39
CA LYS A 118 6.95 -10.73 -0.32
C LYS A 118 8.42 -10.83 -0.69
N GLY A 119 9.16 -9.80 -0.34
CA GLY A 119 10.61 -9.73 -0.47
C GLY A 119 11.32 -9.97 0.86
N GLY A 120 12.64 -9.89 0.83
CA GLY A 120 13.47 -9.82 2.03
C GLY A 120 13.32 -10.98 3.00
N THR A 121 13.82 -10.75 4.21
CA THR A 121 13.65 -11.62 5.38
C THR A 121 12.64 -10.99 6.34
N PRO A 122 11.88 -11.79 7.12
CA PRO A 122 10.90 -11.27 8.08
C PRO A 122 11.61 -10.63 9.27
N VAL A 123 12.01 -9.37 9.12
CA VAL A 123 12.73 -8.60 10.13
C VAL A 123 12.08 -7.24 10.18
N ASN A 124 11.53 -6.88 11.33
CA ASN A 124 10.95 -5.58 11.56
C ASN A 124 12.06 -4.51 11.57
N GLN A 125 12.22 -3.78 10.46
CA GLN A 125 13.17 -2.68 10.32
C GLN A 125 12.52 -1.32 10.56
N ASN A 126 11.19 -1.26 10.56
CA ASN A 126 10.37 -0.07 10.62
C ASN A 126 10.73 0.94 9.50
N GLY A 127 9.89 0.99 8.48
CA GLY A 127 9.99 1.95 7.39
C GLY A 127 8.64 2.62 7.09
N ALA A 128 8.23 2.53 5.83
CA ALA A 128 6.86 2.79 5.44
C ALA A 128 6.02 1.52 5.68
N LEU A 129 4.84 1.62 6.29
CA LEU A 129 4.13 0.45 6.77
C LEU A 129 2.78 0.26 6.09
N PHE A 130 2.42 -1.00 5.83
CA PHE A 130 1.15 -1.38 5.22
C PHE A 130 0.29 -2.17 6.21
N TYR A 131 -0.77 -1.54 6.70
CA TYR A 131 -1.80 -2.12 7.55
C TYR A 131 -3.09 -2.34 6.77
N THR A 132 -3.77 -3.44 7.03
CA THR A 132 -5.11 -3.69 6.49
C THR A 132 -6.10 -2.66 7.00
N VAL A 133 -6.99 -2.17 6.13
CA VAL A 133 -8.03 -1.22 6.52
C VAL A 133 -9.33 -1.92 6.88
N GLU A 134 -9.87 -1.58 8.03
CA GLU A 134 -11.18 -2.05 8.49
C GLU A 134 -12.24 -0.96 8.38
N GLY A 135 -13.49 -1.37 8.14
CA GLY A 135 -14.65 -0.49 8.24
C GLY A 135 -14.94 -0.15 9.71
N ARG A 136 -15.21 1.13 9.99
CA ARG A 136 -15.66 1.59 11.32
C ARG A 136 -17.04 2.21 11.20
N CYS A 137 -18.05 1.58 11.78
CA CYS A 137 -19.42 2.06 11.73
C CYS A 137 -19.59 3.40 12.48
N GLY A 138 -20.61 4.15 12.08
CA GLY A 138 -20.91 5.47 12.62
C GLY A 138 -21.53 6.32 11.52
N VAL A 139 -20.75 7.27 10.99
CA VAL A 139 -21.11 7.97 9.74
C VAL A 139 -21.02 7.02 8.54
N LEU A 140 -20.15 6.00 8.61
CA LEU A 140 -20.16 4.88 7.68
C LEU A 140 -21.40 4.03 7.95
N GLU A 141 -22.30 3.94 6.96
CA GLU A 141 -23.54 3.19 7.06
C GLU A 141 -23.28 1.69 7.20
N CYS A 142 -23.85 1.10 8.24
CA CYS A 142 -23.80 -0.33 8.53
C CYS A 142 -25.21 -0.84 8.80
N PRO A 143 -25.87 -1.55 7.85
CA PRO A 143 -25.39 -2.00 6.52
C PRO A 143 -25.28 -0.88 5.46
N PRO A 144 -24.55 -1.07 4.34
CA PRO A 144 -24.01 -2.35 3.83
C PRO A 144 -22.59 -2.69 4.32
N TYR A 145 -21.87 -1.75 4.95
CA TYR A 145 -20.59 -2.07 5.59
C TYR A 145 -20.81 -2.83 6.90
N VAL A 146 -19.74 -3.40 7.45
CA VAL A 146 -19.74 -4.14 8.70
C VAL A 146 -18.60 -3.63 9.56
N ASP A 147 -18.88 -3.38 10.84
CA ASP A 147 -17.88 -2.88 11.80
C ASP A 147 -16.73 -3.90 11.93
N GLY A 148 -15.49 -3.41 11.88
CA GLY A 148 -14.29 -4.22 12.00
C GLY A 148 -14.03 -5.17 10.84
N ARG A 149 -14.69 -4.98 9.68
CA ARG A 149 -14.45 -5.84 8.50
C ARG A 149 -13.45 -5.21 7.55
N GLU A 150 -12.51 -6.01 7.06
CA GLU A 150 -11.48 -5.61 6.11
C GLU A 150 -12.11 -5.14 4.79
N ILE A 151 -11.66 -3.99 4.31
CA ILE A 151 -12.21 -3.34 3.13
C ILE A 151 -11.53 -3.88 1.89
N THR A 152 -12.27 -4.55 1.01
CA THR A 152 -11.75 -4.99 -0.30
C THR A 152 -11.50 -3.81 -1.23
N CYS A 153 -10.75 -4.02 -2.30
CA CYS A 153 -10.57 -3.03 -3.37
C CYS A 153 -10.37 -3.71 -4.73
N VAL A 154 -10.57 -2.95 -5.79
CA VAL A 154 -10.27 -3.36 -7.17
C VAL A 154 -9.60 -2.21 -7.90
N VAL A 155 -8.61 -2.54 -8.71
CA VAL A 155 -7.98 -1.61 -9.65
C VAL A 155 -8.47 -1.92 -11.05
N CYS A 156 -8.94 -0.88 -11.72
CA CYS A 156 -9.60 -0.94 -13.01
C CYS A 156 -8.92 -0.01 -14.00
N THR A 157 -8.87 -0.42 -15.27
CA THR A 157 -8.48 0.44 -16.39
C THR A 157 -9.57 0.48 -17.45
N LYS A 158 -9.54 1.50 -18.31
CA LYS A 158 -10.45 1.63 -19.45
C LYS A 158 -9.71 2.03 -20.70
#